data_AF-A0A924ADF8-F1
#
_entry.id   AF-A0A924ADF8-F1
#
_cell.length_a   1.000
_cell.length_b   1.000
_cell.length_c   1.000
_cell.angle_alpha   90.00
_cell.angle_beta   90.00
_cell.angle_gamma   90.00
#
_symmetry.space_group_name_H-M   'P 1'
#
loop_
_entity.id
_entity.type
_entity.pdbx_description
1 polymer ?
#
loop_
_entity_poly.entity_id
_entity_poly.type
_entity_poly.pdbx_seq_one_letter_code
_entity_poly.pdbx_strand_id
1 'polypeptide(L)'
;YNGQTYWLSANIKSLSGNRIKIPSWINLAAGYGANGLLTGNPGNVWHDKNNVEHDFSIVKRYRQFYISPDIDLTRIKTKHKGLKFFFKIANCVKFPMPAVEYNKVQGVKWHWLKF
;
A
#
# COMPACT_ATOMS: atom_id res chain seq x y z
N TYR A 1 -13.18 7.24 0.32
CA TYR A 1 -12.26 6.53 1.23
C TYR A 1 -11.72 5.19 0.70
N ASN A 2 -12.35 4.55 -0.31
CA ASN A 2 -11.97 3.19 -0.77
C ASN A 2 -10.80 3.08 -1.76
N GLY A 3 -10.13 4.17 -2.09
CA GLY A 3 -9.09 4.21 -3.13
C GLY A 3 -7.69 4.48 -2.60
N GLN A 4 -7.52 4.60 -1.29
CA GLN A 4 -6.24 4.99 -0.68
C GLN A 4 -5.62 3.81 0.03
N THR A 5 -4.34 3.56 -0.24
CA THR A 5 -3.51 2.63 0.51
C THR A 5 -2.30 3.42 1.02
N TYR A 6 -2.11 3.42 2.32
CA TYR A 6 -0.99 4.08 2.97
C TYR A 6 0.11 3.05 3.19
N TRP A 7 1.32 3.36 2.75
CA TRP A 7 2.47 2.47 2.86
C TRP A 7 3.54 3.08 3.77
N LEU A 8 4.05 2.26 4.69
CA LEU A 8 5.23 2.54 5.47
C LEU A 8 6.32 1.56 5.07
N SER A 9 7.46 2.07 4.59
CA SER A 9 8.57 1.26 4.09
C SER A 9 9.80 1.42 4.97
N ALA A 10 10.47 0.31 5.25
CA ALA A 10 11.68 0.29 6.08
C ALA A 10 12.78 -0.57 5.46
N ASN A 11 14.02 -0.10 5.59
CA ASN A 11 15.17 -0.81 5.05
C ASN A 11 15.62 -1.94 5.97
N ILE A 12 15.45 -3.18 5.53
CA ILE A 12 15.76 -4.38 6.32
C ILE A 12 17.25 -4.40 6.70
N LYS A 13 18.13 -4.00 5.77
CA LYS A 13 19.58 -3.99 6.02
C LYS A 13 19.94 -3.03 7.15
N SER A 14 19.41 -1.80 7.12
CA SER A 14 19.58 -0.81 8.18
C SER A 14 18.99 -1.28 9.50
N LEU A 15 17.77 -1.83 9.51
CA LEU A 15 17.13 -2.35 10.73
C LEU A 15 17.90 -3.51 11.37
N SER A 16 18.57 -4.34 10.56
CA SER A 16 19.40 -5.45 11.05
C SER A 16 20.78 -5.01 11.59
N GLY A 17 21.09 -3.71 11.57
CA GLY A 17 22.43 -3.22 11.90
C GLY A 17 23.48 -3.67 10.88
N ASN A 18 23.12 -3.76 9.60
CA ASN A 18 23.96 -4.22 8.50
C ASN A 18 24.49 -5.67 8.61
N ARG A 19 23.90 -6.49 9.49
CA ARG A 19 24.30 -7.90 9.68
C ARG A 19 23.86 -8.80 8.52
N ILE A 20 22.74 -8.46 7.88
CA ILE A 20 22.17 -9.26 6.78
C ILE A 20 22.82 -8.87 5.45
N LYS A 21 23.26 -9.87 4.68
CA LYS A 21 23.84 -9.71 3.33
C LYS A 21 22.75 -9.60 2.25
N ILE A 22 21.98 -8.52 2.29
CA ILE A 22 21.04 -8.15 1.22
C ILE A 22 21.46 -6.83 0.56
N PRO A 23 21.07 -6.59 -0.70
CA PRO A 23 21.25 -5.30 -1.35
C PRO A 23 20.62 -4.17 -0.52
N SER A 24 21.33 -3.04 -0.42
CA SER A 24 20.89 -1.90 0.41
C SER A 24 19.64 -1.21 -0.12
N TRP A 25 19.24 -1.47 -1.35
CA TRP A 25 18.03 -0.93 -1.97
C TRP A 25 16.77 -1.76 -1.70
N ILE A 26 16.88 -2.92 -1.04
CA ILE A 26 15.70 -3.74 -0.65
C ILE A 26 15.12 -3.23 0.68
N ASN A 27 13.82 -2.96 0.65
CA ASN A 27 13.00 -2.60 1.80
C ASN A 27 11.87 -3.60 2.00
N LEU A 28 11.23 -3.52 3.18
CA LEU A 28 9.96 -4.16 3.48
C LEU A 28 8.93 -3.07 3.76
N ALA A 29 7.76 -3.16 3.12
CA ALA A 29 6.67 -2.22 3.30
C ALA A 29 5.46 -2.89 3.95
N ALA A 30 4.88 -2.19 4.93
CA ALA A 30 3.60 -2.49 5.53
C ALA A 30 2.56 -1.49 4.98
N GLY A 31 1.43 -1.99 4.52
CA GLY A 31 0.37 -1.19 3.94
C GLY A 31 -0.92 -1.25 4.77
N TYR A 32 -1.68 -0.16 4.76
CA TYR A 32 -3.01 -0.08 5.35
C TYR A 32 -3.98 0.57 4.39
N GLY A 33 -5.08 -0.11 4.13
CA GLY A 33 -6.17 0.37 3.29
C GLY A 33 -7.52 0.04 3.89
N ALA A 34 -8.58 0.51 3.23
CA ALA A 34 -9.93 0.13 3.56
C ALA A 34 -10.78 0.10 2.30
N ASN A 35 -11.75 -0.81 2.28
CA ASN A 35 -12.68 -0.99 1.17
C ASN A 35 -14.12 -1.03 1.70
N GLY A 36 -15.08 -0.80 0.80
CA GLY A 36 -16.50 -0.77 1.09
C GLY A 36 -16.99 0.44 1.89
N LEU A 37 -16.15 1.43 2.19
CA LEU A 37 -16.50 2.72 2.79
C LEU A 37 -17.17 3.67 1.77
N LEU A 38 -18.43 3.39 1.38
CA LEU A 38 -19.17 4.19 0.39
C LEU A 38 -19.63 5.53 0.96
N THR A 39 -20.01 5.53 2.23
CA THR A 39 -20.54 6.70 2.95
C THR A 39 -19.84 6.86 4.31
N GLY A 40 -20.03 8.00 4.97
CA GLY A 40 -19.60 8.20 6.37
C GLY A 40 -20.35 7.31 7.37
N ASN A 41 -21.56 6.85 7.02
CA ASN A 41 -22.40 6.07 7.91
C ASN A 41 -21.92 4.63 8.06
N PRO A 42 -21.89 4.08 9.29
CA PRO A 42 -21.68 2.67 9.53
C PRO A 42 -22.88 1.88 8.96
N GLY A 43 -22.68 1.21 7.83
CA GLY A 43 -23.71 0.40 7.18
C GLY A 43 -23.92 0.68 5.69
N ASN A 44 -23.31 1.74 5.15
CA ASN A 44 -23.54 2.18 3.77
C ASN A 44 -25.01 2.46 3.43
N VAL A 45 -25.78 2.90 4.43
CA VAL A 45 -27.15 3.39 4.28
C VAL A 45 -27.15 4.90 4.45
N TRP A 46 -27.82 5.63 3.57
CA TRP A 46 -28.01 7.07 3.68
C TRP A 46 -29.28 7.53 2.98
N HIS A 47 -29.79 8.71 3.37
CA HIS A 47 -30.87 9.38 2.65
C HIS A 47 -30.31 10.51 1.77
N ASP A 48 -30.88 10.69 0.58
CA ASP A 48 -30.54 11.83 -0.27
C ASP A 48 -31.37 13.09 0.06
N LYS A 49 -31.20 14.15 -0.74
CA LYS A 49 -31.88 15.44 -0.55
C LYS A 49 -33.41 15.35 -0.69
N ASN A 50 -33.91 14.32 -1.36
CA ASN A 50 -35.34 14.07 -1.55
C ASN A 50 -35.88 13.05 -0.52
N ASN A 51 -35.09 12.75 0.52
CA ASN A 51 -35.41 11.79 1.58
C ASN A 51 -35.54 10.34 1.11
N VAL A 52 -35.01 10.00 -0.08
CA VAL A 52 -34.98 8.62 -0.58
C VAL A 52 -33.83 7.87 0.09
N GLU A 53 -34.14 6.69 0.62
CA GLU A 53 -33.14 5.80 1.24
C GLU A 53 -32.35 5.04 0.17
N HIS A 54 -31.03 5.05 0.31
CA HIS A 54 -30.09 4.28 -0.49
C HIS A 54 -29.43 3.24 0.41
N ASP A 55 -29.79 1.97 0.24
CA ASP A 55 -29.24 0.85 1.01
C ASP A 55 -28.16 0.08 0.20
N PHE A 56 -26.91 0.21 0.63
CA PHE A 56 -25.77 -0.55 0.12
C PHE A 56 -25.11 -1.41 1.21
N SER A 57 -25.89 -1.89 2.18
CA SER A 57 -25.43 -2.75 3.28
C SER A 57 -24.80 -4.07 2.82
N ILE A 58 -25.17 -4.54 1.62
CA ILE A 58 -24.52 -5.68 0.96
C ILE A 58 -23.02 -5.47 0.73
N VAL A 59 -22.58 -4.23 0.55
CA VAL A 59 -21.16 -3.87 0.37
C VAL A 59 -20.49 -3.84 1.74
N LYS A 60 -19.80 -4.92 2.09
CA LYS A 60 -19.10 -5.04 3.38
C LYS A 60 -17.95 -4.04 3.49
N ARG A 61 -17.93 -3.28 4.59
CA ARG A 61 -16.82 -2.40 4.98
C ARG A 61 -15.74 -3.24 5.65
N TYR A 62 -14.50 -3.14 5.18
CA TYR A 62 -13.38 -3.83 5.82
C TYR A 62 -12.06 -3.11 5.64
N ARG A 63 -11.16 -3.36 6.60
CA ARG A 63 -9.78 -2.89 6.57
C ARG A 63 -8.90 -3.92 5.88
N GLN A 64 -7.86 -3.44 5.22
CA GLN A 64 -6.91 -4.24 4.46
C GLN A 64 -5.52 -3.96 5.01
N PHE A 65 -4.82 -5.00 5.43
CA PHE A 65 -3.45 -4.93 5.89
C PHE A 65 -2.55 -5.60 4.88
N TYR A 66 -1.47 -4.95 4.48
CA TYR A 66 -0.58 -5.45 3.43
C TYR A 66 0.84 -5.64 3.95
N ILE A 67 1.52 -6.64 3.42
CA ILE A 67 2.97 -6.77 3.48
C ILE A 67 3.48 -6.94 2.05
N SER A 68 4.49 -6.18 1.68
CA SER A 68 5.07 -6.18 0.34
C SER A 68 6.57 -5.86 0.39
N PRO A 69 7.42 -6.51 -0.41
CA PRO A 69 8.77 -5.99 -0.67
C PRO A 69 8.68 -4.58 -1.26
N ASP A 70 9.72 -3.79 -1.07
CA ASP A 70 9.80 -2.44 -1.60
C ASP A 70 11.24 -2.13 -2.05
N ILE A 71 11.39 -1.14 -2.93
CA ILE A 71 12.70 -0.79 -3.50
C ILE A 71 12.97 0.69 -3.27
N ASP A 72 14.08 0.97 -2.58
CA ASP A 72 14.63 2.31 -2.44
C ASP A 72 15.67 2.56 -3.55
N LEU A 73 15.23 3.16 -4.65
CA LEU A 73 16.08 3.42 -5.81
C LEU A 73 17.20 4.40 -5.49
N THR A 74 17.04 5.27 -4.48
CA THR A 74 18.07 6.25 -4.11
C THR A 74 19.32 5.60 -3.55
N ARG A 75 19.20 4.36 -3.06
CA ARG A 75 20.30 3.54 -2.54
C ARG A 75 21.03 2.73 -3.61
N ILE A 76 20.61 2.79 -4.87
CA ILE A 76 21.32 2.17 -5.99
C ILE A 76 22.57 3.01 -6.33
N LYS A 77 23.75 2.37 -6.28
CA LYS A 77 25.03 3.04 -6.55
C LYS A 77 25.23 3.20 -8.06
N THR A 78 25.30 4.45 -8.54
CA THR A 78 25.64 4.77 -9.94
C THR A 78 26.63 5.94 -10.00
N LYS A 79 27.52 5.91 -11.00
CA LYS A 79 28.47 7.00 -11.30
C LYS A 79 27.85 8.11 -12.16
N HIS A 80 26.73 7.83 -12.85
CA HIS A 80 26.09 8.78 -13.76
C HIS A 80 25.14 9.73 -13.02
N LYS A 81 25.39 11.05 -13.14
CA LYS A 81 24.58 12.08 -12.48
C LYS A 81 23.12 12.06 -12.94
N GLY A 82 22.87 11.86 -14.24
CA GLY A 82 21.51 11.76 -14.80
C GLY A 82 20.73 10.57 -14.24
N LEU A 83 21.34 9.39 -14.20
CA LEU A 83 20.69 8.20 -13.64
C LEU A 83 20.41 8.34 -12.14
N LYS A 84 21.32 8.99 -11.40
CA LYS A 84 21.11 9.30 -9.98
C LYS A 84 19.92 10.23 -9.77
N PHE A 85 19.72 11.21 -10.65
CA PHE A 85 18.56 12.11 -10.61
C PHE A 85 17.27 11.37 -10.97
N PHE A 86 17.29 10.56 -12.02
CA PHE A 86 16.17 9.70 -12.40
C PHE A 86 15.73 8.79 -11.24
N PHE A 87 16.67 8.10 -10.57
CA PHE A 87 16.34 7.28 -9.41
C PHE A 87 15.70 8.05 -8.26
N LYS A 88 16.09 9.31 -8.03
CA LYS A 88 15.44 10.16 -7.02
C LYS A 88 13.98 10.47 -7.38
N ILE A 89 13.71 10.87 -8.62
CA ILE A 89 12.36 11.17 -9.09
C ILE A 89 11.50 9.90 -9.07
N ALA A 90 12.03 8.81 -9.61
CA ALA A 90 11.31 7.53 -9.66
C ALA A 90 10.94 7.03 -8.26
N ASN A 91 11.77 7.29 -7.24
CA ASN A 91 11.49 6.92 -5.86
C ASN A 91 10.34 7.74 -5.20
N CYS A 92 9.85 8.80 -5.84
CA CYS A 92 8.66 9.52 -5.38
C CYS A 92 7.37 8.70 -5.62
N VAL A 93 7.41 7.73 -6.53
CA VAL A 93 6.28 6.85 -6.84
C VAL A 93 6.62 5.44 -6.34
N LYS A 94 5.72 4.82 -5.58
CA LYS A 94 5.89 3.43 -5.17
C LYS A 94 5.82 2.54 -6.41
N PHE A 95 6.82 1.69 -6.59
CA PHE A 95 6.79 0.68 -7.65
C PHE A 95 5.74 -0.38 -7.33
N PRO A 96 4.92 -0.80 -8.30
CA PRO A 96 3.99 -1.88 -8.09
C PRO A 96 4.76 -3.18 -7.85
N MET A 97 4.51 -3.82 -6.72
CA MET A 97 5.17 -5.06 -6.33
C MET A 97 4.15 -6.09 -5.84
N PRO A 98 4.53 -7.38 -5.79
CA PRO A 98 3.67 -8.39 -5.18
C PRO A 98 3.36 -8.03 -3.73
N ALA A 99 2.14 -8.29 -3.28
CA ALA A 99 1.73 -8.01 -1.91
C ALA A 99 0.83 -9.12 -1.38
N VAL A 100 0.96 -9.39 -0.08
CA VAL A 100 0.01 -10.20 0.66
C VAL A 100 -0.91 -9.26 1.40
N GLU A 101 -2.21 -9.39 1.16
CA GLU A 101 -3.26 -8.72 1.89
C GLU A 101 -3.87 -9.65 2.92
N TYR A 102 -4.15 -9.14 4.11
CA TYR A 102 -5.06 -9.74 5.06
C TYR A 102 -6.25 -8.81 5.30
N ASN A 103 -7.46 -9.37 5.23
CA ASN A 103 -8.69 -8.68 5.60
C ASN A 103 -9.72 -9.63 6.23
N LYS A 104 -10.73 -9.08 6.90
CA LYS A 104 -11.76 -9.86 7.60
C LYS A 104 -12.79 -10.55 6.70
N VAL A 105 -12.90 -10.17 5.44
CA VAL A 105 -13.95 -10.67 4.52
C VAL A 105 -13.46 -11.82 3.66
N GLN A 106 -12.23 -11.71 3.14
CA GLN A 106 -11.61 -12.65 2.22
C GLN A 106 -10.43 -13.41 2.87
N GLY A 107 -10.03 -13.05 4.10
CA GLY A 107 -8.88 -13.64 4.76
C GLY A 107 -7.58 -13.18 4.12
N VAL A 108 -6.70 -14.11 3.77
CA VAL A 108 -5.42 -13.85 3.10
C VAL A 108 -5.62 -13.84 1.58
N LYS A 109 -5.16 -12.78 0.93
CA LYS A 109 -5.23 -12.61 -0.52
C LYS A 109 -3.87 -12.22 -1.09
N TRP A 110 -3.50 -12.86 -2.18
CA TRP A 110 -2.29 -12.55 -2.93
C TRP A 110 -2.57 -11.55 -4.05
N HIS A 111 -1.67 -10.59 -4.22
CA HIS A 111 -1.66 -9.64 -5.31
C HIS A 111 -0.34 -9.76 -6.06
N TRP A 112 -0.40 -9.98 -7.38
CA TRP A 112 0.80 -10.01 -8.23
C TRP A 112 1.46 -8.64 -8.36
N LEU A 113 0.62 -7.60 -8.45
CA LEU A 113 1.05 -6.20 -8.51
C LEU A 113 0.11 -5.36 -7.66
N LYS A 114 0.67 -4.58 -6.74
CA LYS A 114 -0.05 -3.65 -5.88
C LYS A 114 0.77 -2.37 -5.73
N PHE A 115 0.08 -1.24 -5.91
CA PHE A 115 0.58 0.10 -5.64
C PHE A 115 0.29 0.51 -4.19
#